data_AF-A0A2R6H9Y0-F1
#
_entry.id   AF-A0A2R6H9Y0-F1
#
_cell.length_a   1.000
_cell.length_b   1.000
_cell.length_c   1.000
_cell.angle_alpha   90.00
_cell.angle_beta   90.00
_cell.angle_gamma   90.00
#
_symmetry.space_group_name_H-M   'P 1'
#
loop_
_entity.id
_entity.type
_entity.pdbx_description
1 polymer ?
#
loop_
_entity_poly.entity_id
_entity_poly.type
_entity_poly.pdbx_seq_one_letter_code
_entity_poly.pdbx_strand_id
1 'polypeptide(L)'
;MIELVIAFVDTLVPLVQEGGGQSALTGEGAAALGVGIGVGIAGLGAGIAERGIGAAAVGALAEDSISLGVALLLTVIPETIVIFAFVLAFLLP
;
A
#
# COMPACT_ATOMS: atom_id res chain seq x y z
N MET A 1 -0.40 50.28 28.40
CA MET A 1 -0.06 49.09 29.22
C MET A 1 -0.81 47.85 28.78
N ILE A 2 -2.09 47.94 28.39
CA ILE A 2 -2.88 46.77 27.98
C ILE A 2 -2.42 46.18 26.64
N GLU A 3 -1.99 47.01 25.68
CA GLU A 3 -1.42 46.57 24.39
C GLU A 3 -0.15 45.72 24.53
N LEU A 4 0.70 46.04 25.52
CA LEU A 4 1.92 45.25 25.80
C LEU A 4 1.57 43.85 26.33
N VAL A 5 0.48 43.75 27.10
CA VAL A 5 0.00 42.48 27.64
C VAL A 5 -0.59 41.62 26.53
N ILE A 6 -1.36 42.19 25.61
CA ILE A 6 -1.94 41.47 24.48
C ILE A 6 -0.84 40.97 23.53
N ALA A 7 0.11 41.82 23.18
CA ALA A 7 1.25 41.42 22.33
C ALA A 7 2.13 40.32 22.96
N PHE A 8 2.26 40.33 24.29
CA PHE A 8 2.98 39.29 25.03
C PHE A 8 2.21 37.96 25.08
N VAL A 9 0.89 38.00 25.26
CA VAL A 9 0.04 36.80 25.24
C VAL A 9 0.00 36.17 23.84
N ASP A 10 -0.16 36.97 22.78
CA ASP A 10 -0.19 36.46 21.40
C ASP A 10 1.13 35.84 20.94
N THR A 11 2.26 36.26 21.51
CA THR A 11 3.59 35.69 21.21
C THR A 11 3.92 34.47 22.07
N LEU A 12 3.32 34.34 23.26
CA LEU A 12 3.53 33.18 24.14
C LEU A 12 2.56 32.03 23.89
N VAL A 13 1.33 32.29 23.45
CA VAL A 13 0.33 31.25 23.15
C VAL A 13 0.86 30.24 22.10
N PRO A 14 1.52 30.65 21.00
CA PRO A 14 2.13 29.72 20.04
C PRO A 14 3.31 28.94 20.65
N LEU A 15 4.11 29.59 21.51
CA LEU A 15 5.27 28.99 22.15
C LEU A 15 4.87 27.90 23.18
N VAL A 16 3.69 28.04 23.79
CA VAL A 16 3.10 27.02 24.68
C VAL A 16 2.48 25.87 23.89
N GLN A 17 2.09 26.08 22.62
CA GLN A 17 1.50 25.05 21.77
C GLN A 17 2.52 24.09 21.14
N GLU A 18 3.82 24.42 21.12
CA GLU A 18 4.88 23.54 20.61
C GLU A 18 5.07 22.24 21.44
N GLY A 19 4.50 22.17 22.66
CA GLY A 19 4.54 20.98 23.52
C GLY A 19 3.45 19.93 23.26
N GLY A 20 2.48 20.21 22.38
CA GLY A 20 1.40 19.28 22.05
C GLY A 20 1.76 18.43 20.83
N GLY A 21 2.33 17.25 21.07
CA GLY A 21 2.83 16.30 20.08
C GLY A 21 2.06 16.27 18.75
N GLN A 22 2.56 17.04 17.77
CA GLN A 22 2.15 16.89 16.38
C GLN A 22 2.77 15.57 15.88
N SER A 23 1.95 14.52 15.85
CA SER A 23 2.34 13.24 15.25
C SER A 23 2.82 13.50 13.82
N ALA A 24 4.07 13.15 13.54
CA ALA A 24 4.65 13.26 12.19
C ALA A 24 3.86 12.45 11.14
N LEU A 25 3.04 11.50 11.59
CA LEU A 25 2.09 10.75 10.78
C LEU A 25 0.70 11.35 10.99
N THR A 26 0.23 12.11 10.01
CA THR A 26 -1.19 12.45 9.88
C THR A 26 -2.01 11.17 9.66
N GLY A 27 -3.33 11.22 9.91
CA GLY A 27 -4.22 10.07 9.65
C GLY A 27 -4.09 9.55 8.22
N GLU A 28 -4.16 10.46 7.23
CA GLU A 28 -3.86 10.18 5.82
C GLU A 28 -2.45 9.62 5.60
N GLY A 29 -1.42 10.20 6.26
CA GLY A 29 -0.05 9.73 6.11
C GLY A 29 0.14 8.28 6.55
N ALA A 30 -0.50 7.88 7.65
CA ALA A 30 -0.49 6.51 8.13
C ALA A 30 -1.30 5.56 7.22
N ALA A 31 -2.43 6.02 6.70
CA ALA A 31 -3.27 5.26 5.77
C ALA A 31 -2.54 4.97 4.45
N ALA A 32 -1.92 5.99 3.83
CA ALA A 32 -1.14 5.84 2.61
C ALA A 32 0.04 4.87 2.78
N LEU A 33 0.71 4.91 3.93
CA LEU A 33 1.82 4.01 4.25
C LEU A 33 1.34 2.55 4.41
N GLY A 34 0.20 2.35 5.08
CA GLY A 34 -0.43 1.04 5.23
C GLY A 34 -0.86 0.44 3.89
N VAL A 35 -1.48 1.24 3.01
CA VAL A 35 -1.83 0.85 1.64
C VAL A 35 -0.61 0.46 0.84
N GLY A 36 0.44 1.30 0.83
CA GLY A 36 1.66 1.05 0.06
C GLY A 36 2.35 -0.25 0.46
N ILE A 37 2.44 -0.52 1.77
CA ILE A 37 2.97 -1.78 2.30
C ILE A 37 2.08 -2.96 1.90
N GLY A 38 0.76 -2.83 2.04
CA GLY A 38 -0.19 -3.89 1.69
C GLY A 38 -0.11 -4.29 0.22
N VAL A 39 -0.10 -3.31 -0.68
CA VAL A 39 0.05 -3.51 -2.14
C VAL A 39 1.40 -4.16 -2.46
N GLY A 40 2.48 -3.68 -1.83
CA GLY A 40 3.82 -4.22 -2.04
C GLY A 40 3.95 -5.70 -1.62
N ILE A 41 3.39 -6.07 -0.47
CA ILE A 41 3.40 -7.46 0.02
C ILE A 41 2.50 -8.34 -0.87
N ALA A 42 1.34 -7.86 -1.29
CA ALA A 42 0.45 -8.59 -2.20
C ALA A 42 1.15 -8.88 -3.54
N GLY A 43 1.81 -7.89 -4.14
CA GLY A 43 2.58 -8.06 -5.37
C GLY A 43 3.75 -9.04 -5.22
N LEU A 44 4.49 -8.96 -4.11
CA LEU A 44 5.54 -9.94 -3.80
C LEU A 44 5.00 -11.36 -3.66
N GLY A 45 3.87 -11.53 -2.97
CA GLY A 45 3.20 -12.82 -2.83
C GLY A 45 2.77 -13.41 -4.16
N ALA A 46 2.19 -12.59 -5.05
CA ALA A 46 1.78 -13.01 -6.38
C ALA A 46 2.98 -13.44 -7.24
N GLY A 47 4.05 -12.66 -7.29
CA GLY A 47 5.27 -13.05 -8.03
C GLY A 47 5.91 -14.34 -7.51
N ILE A 48 5.87 -14.58 -6.19
CA ILE A 48 6.33 -15.84 -5.58
C ILE A 48 5.44 -17.02 -5.98
N ALA A 49 4.14 -16.83 -6.18
CA ALA A 49 3.25 -17.87 -6.68
C ALA A 49 3.48 -18.12 -8.18
N GLU A 50 3.60 -17.06 -8.98
CA GLU A 50 3.80 -17.14 -10.43
C GLU A 50 5.08 -17.87 -10.83
N ARG A 51 6.17 -17.74 -10.07
CA ARG A 51 7.43 -18.45 -10.39
C ARG A 51 7.24 -19.97 -10.49
N GLY A 52 6.39 -20.54 -9.63
CA GLY A 52 6.13 -21.98 -9.59
C GLY A 52 5.09 -22.38 -10.63
N ILE A 53 4.01 -21.60 -10.73
CA ILE A 53 2.93 -21.86 -11.68
C ILE A 53 3.44 -21.74 -13.12
N GLY A 54 4.24 -20.72 -13.44
CA GLY A 54 4.83 -20.51 -14.76
C GLY A 54 5.80 -21.63 -15.16
N ALA A 55 6.68 -22.06 -14.26
CA ALA A 55 7.58 -23.17 -14.53
C ALA A 55 6.84 -24.49 -14.80
N ALA A 56 5.80 -24.79 -14.01
CA ALA A 56 4.96 -25.96 -14.21
C ALA A 56 4.12 -25.86 -15.50
N ALA A 57 3.57 -24.69 -15.79
CA ALA A 57 2.75 -24.44 -16.99
C ALA A 57 3.56 -24.63 -18.28
N VAL A 58 4.79 -24.12 -18.33
CA VAL A 58 5.69 -24.31 -19.49
C VAL A 58 6.09 -25.77 -19.66
N GLY A 59 6.38 -26.48 -18.56
CA GLY A 59 6.66 -27.92 -18.61
C GLY A 59 5.46 -28.75 -19.10
N ALA A 60 4.27 -28.45 -18.58
CA ALA A 60 3.03 -29.11 -18.98
C ALA A 60 2.67 -28.84 -20.46
N LEU A 61 2.98 -27.65 -20.97
CA LEU A 61 2.81 -27.28 -22.38
C LEU A 61 3.81 -28.02 -23.28
N ALA A 62 5.04 -28.23 -22.81
CA ALA A 62 6.05 -28.98 -23.55
C ALA A 62 5.70 -30.47 -23.70
N GLU A 63 4.96 -31.02 -22.74
CA GLU A 63 4.47 -32.41 -22.75
C GLU A 63 3.07 -32.56 -23.39
N ASP A 64 2.51 -31.47 -23.96
CA ASP A 64 1.16 -31.41 -24.54
C ASP A 64 0.04 -31.91 -23.59
N SER A 65 0.26 -31.72 -22.29
CA SER A 65 -0.66 -32.19 -21.24
C SER A 65 -1.80 -31.20 -20.95
N ILE A 66 -1.60 -29.91 -21.26
CA ILE A 66 -2.60 -28.85 -21.14
C ILE A 66 -2.52 -27.90 -22.34
N SER A 67 -3.62 -27.21 -22.66
CA SER A 67 -3.62 -26.16 -23.67
C SER A 67 -3.03 -24.85 -23.15
N LEU A 68 -2.54 -24.01 -24.07
CA LEU A 68 -2.05 -22.65 -23.77
C LEU A 68 -3.08 -21.85 -22.95
N GLY A 69 -4.36 -21.94 -23.29
CA GLY A 69 -5.42 -21.21 -22.59
C GLY A 69 -5.55 -21.61 -21.11
N VAL A 70 -5.40 -22.90 -20.79
CA VAL A 70 -5.39 -23.38 -19.40
C VAL A 70 -4.12 -22.92 -18.68
N ALA A 71 -2.97 -22.99 -19.35
CA ALA A 71 -1.70 -22.50 -18.83
C ALA A 71 -1.79 -21.02 -18.40
N LEU A 72 -2.35 -20.16 -19.27
CA LEU A 72 -2.59 -18.74 -18.98
C LEU A 72 -3.60 -18.53 -17.86
N LEU A 73 -4.69 -19.31 -17.85
CA LEU A 73 -5.69 -19.22 -16.79
C LEU A 73 -5.05 -19.47 -15.42
N LEU A 74 -4.21 -20.51 -15.31
CA LEU A 74 -3.54 -20.85 -14.07
C LEU A 74 -2.54 -19.78 -13.64
N THR A 75 -1.79 -19.17 -14.56
CA THR A 75 -0.83 -18.10 -14.24
C THR A 75 -1.51 -16.79 -13.86
N VAL A 76 -2.76 -16.52 -14.28
CA VAL A 76 -3.48 -15.29 -13.94
C VAL A 76 -4.21 -15.38 -12.59
N ILE A 77 -4.39 -16.58 -12.02
CA ILE A 77 -5.03 -16.76 -10.71
C ILE A 77 -4.35 -15.89 -9.61
N PRO A 78 -3.01 -15.87 -9.46
CA PRO A 78 -2.33 -15.02 -8.49
C PRO A 78 -2.55 -13.51 -8.70
N GLU A 79 -2.75 -13.07 -9.94
CA GLU A 79 -2.91 -11.65 -10.29
C GLU A 79 -4.20 -11.05 -9.67
N THR A 80 -5.22 -11.88 -9.43
CA THR A 80 -6.47 -11.45 -8.79
C THR A 80 -6.25 -10.84 -7.40
N ILE A 81 -5.27 -11.34 -6.64
CA ILE A 81 -4.93 -10.81 -5.31
C ILE A 81 -4.27 -9.44 -5.44
N VAL A 82 -3.40 -9.24 -6.44
CA VAL A 82 -2.73 -7.97 -6.69
C VAL A 82 -3.75 -6.91 -7.08
N ILE A 83 -4.69 -7.26 -7.97
CA ILE A 83 -5.76 -6.35 -8.38
C ILE A 83 -6.61 -5.92 -7.18
N PHE A 84 -6.99 -6.85 -6.29
CA PHE A 84 -7.75 -6.47 -5.09
C PHE A 84 -6.98 -5.52 -4.17
N ALA A 85 -5.68 -5.77 -3.94
CA ALA A 85 -4.85 -4.87 -3.15
C ALA A 85 -4.70 -3.50 -3.82
N PHE A 86 -4.53 -3.47 -5.15
CA PHE A 86 -4.41 -2.25 -5.93
C PHE A 86 -5.69 -1.42 -5.91
N VAL A 87 -6.87 -2.06 -5.97
CA VAL A 87 -8.17 -1.37 -5.85
C VAL A 87 -8.30 -0.70 -4.48
N LEU A 88 -7.84 -1.34 -3.40
CA LEU A 88 -7.85 -0.72 -2.06
C LEU A 88 -7.01 0.55 -2.00
N ALA A 89 -5.97 0.66 -2.82
CA ALA A 89 -5.13 1.84 -2.87
C ALA A 89 -5.83 3.09 -3.41
N PHE A 90 -6.92 2.92 -4.17
CA PHE A 90 -7.76 4.04 -4.61
C PHE A 90 -8.94 4.30 -3.68
N LEU A 91 -9.29 3.32 -2.84
CA LEU A 91 -10.44 3.43 -1.96
C LEU A 91 -10.10 4.08 -0.61
N LEU A 92 -8.85 3.92 -0.14
CA LEU A 92 -8.38 4.50 1.11
C LEU A 92 -7.53 5.75 0.82
N PRO A 93 -7.98 6.96 1.21
CA PRO A 93 -7.25 8.22 0.98
C PRO A 93 -5.99 8.35 1.85
#